data_AF-A0A2V2RTH8-F1
#
_entry.id   AF-A0A2V2RTH8-F1
#
_cell.length_a   1.000
_cell.length_b   1.000
_cell.length_c   1.000
_cell.angle_alpha   90.00
_cell.angle_beta   90.00
_cell.angle_gamma   90.00
#
_symmetry.space_group_name_H-M   'P 1'
#
loop_
_entity.id
_entity.type
_entity.pdbx_description
1 polymer ?
#
loop_
_entity_poly.entity_id
_entity_poly.type
_entity_poly.pdbx_seq_one_letter_code
_entity_poly.pdbx_strand_id
1 'polypeptide(L)'
;MVYFVTLTLELSELRSANEKALEQLGRANEEQFDLELTEIENFLLSLYRFAVLSVKTEREMARAAEIWRETLDLISSSAAEAQTAASQHPGDHPSLPRIIAIRDAASDMLALYE
;
A
#
# COMPACT_ATOMS: atom_id res chain seq x y z
N MET A 1 18.49 -17.61 -2.97
CA MET A 1 18.28 -16.96 -4.29
C MET A 1 16.87 -17.10 -4.85
N VAL A 2 16.12 -18.18 -4.55
CA VAL A 2 14.73 -18.34 -5.05
C VAL A 2 13.73 -17.36 -4.39
N TYR A 3 13.84 -17.12 -3.08
CA TYR A 3 12.95 -16.20 -2.34
C TYR A 3 12.94 -14.75 -2.85
N PHE A 4 14.09 -14.25 -3.33
CA PHE A 4 14.15 -12.86 -3.82
C PHE A 4 13.37 -12.70 -5.12
N VAL A 5 13.55 -13.62 -6.06
CA VAL A 5 12.84 -13.60 -7.34
C VAL A 5 11.33 -13.70 -7.10
N THR A 6 10.89 -14.51 -6.14
CA THR A 6 9.47 -14.60 -5.74
C THR A 6 8.96 -13.29 -5.14
N LEU A 7 9.69 -12.68 -4.20
CA LEU A 7 9.30 -11.41 -3.59
C LEU A 7 9.21 -10.28 -4.63
N THR A 8 10.18 -10.21 -5.54
CA THR A 8 10.20 -9.21 -6.63
C THR A 8 9.05 -9.42 -7.63
N LEU A 9 8.72 -10.68 -7.96
CA LEU A 9 7.57 -11.01 -8.82
C LEU A 9 6.24 -10.66 -8.14
N GLU A 10 6.07 -11.04 -6.88
CA GLU A 10 4.85 -10.73 -6.11
C GLU A 10 4.68 -9.21 -5.94
N LEU A 11 5.75 -8.48 -5.64
CA LEU A 11 5.71 -7.01 -5.57
C LEU A 11 5.41 -6.35 -6.93
N SER A 12 5.87 -6.92 -8.03
CA SER A 12 5.53 -6.43 -9.37
C SER A 12 4.06 -6.65 -9.71
N GLU A 13 3.51 -7.82 -9.37
CA GLU A 13 2.07 -8.10 -9.54
C GLU A 13 1.21 -7.19 -8.67
N LEU A 14 1.63 -6.98 -7.42
CA LEU A 14 0.99 -6.05 -6.50
C LEU A 14 1.05 -4.61 -7.02
N ARG A 15 2.19 -4.16 -7.57
CA ARG A 15 2.31 -2.82 -8.18
C ARG A 15 1.35 -2.66 -9.36
N SER A 16 1.23 -3.66 -10.24
CA SER A 16 0.29 -3.60 -11.36
C SER A 16 -1.17 -3.60 -10.88
N ALA A 17 -1.50 -4.35 -9.82
CA ALA A 17 -2.83 -4.32 -9.21
C ALA A 17 -3.14 -2.94 -8.60
N ASN A 18 -2.15 -2.32 -7.94
CA ASN A 18 -2.26 -0.97 -7.40
C ASN A 18 -2.55 0.07 -8.48
N GLU A 19 -1.78 0.06 -9.58
CA GLU A 19 -1.96 0.97 -10.71
C GLU A 19 -3.38 0.85 -11.28
N LYS A 20 -3.90 -0.37 -11.43
CA LYS A 20 -5.27 -0.60 -11.91
C LYS A 20 -6.32 -0.06 -10.94
N ALA A 21 -6.15 -0.27 -9.64
CA ALA A 21 -7.08 0.22 -8.63
C ALA A 21 -7.08 1.76 -8.58
N LEU A 22 -5.92 2.40 -8.71
CA LEU A 22 -5.80 3.85 -8.76
C LEU A 22 -6.39 4.43 -10.06
N GLU A 23 -6.21 3.76 -11.19
CA GLU A 23 -6.89 4.13 -12.44
C GLU A 23 -8.42 4.02 -12.33
N GLN A 24 -8.93 3.01 -11.63
CA GLN A 24 -10.37 2.84 -11.39
C GLN A 24 -10.91 3.94 -10.48
N LEU A 25 -10.20 4.24 -9.38
CA LEU A 25 -10.52 5.35 -8.49
C LEU A 25 -10.60 6.69 -9.24
N GLY A 26 -9.63 6.97 -10.12
CA GLY A 26 -9.60 8.21 -10.92
C GLY A 26 -10.72 8.32 -11.96
N ARG A 27 -11.42 7.22 -12.28
CA ARG A 27 -12.57 7.20 -13.21
C ARG A 27 -13.91 7.00 -12.48
N ALA A 28 -13.89 6.82 -11.16
CA ALA A 28 -15.07 6.54 -10.38
C ALA A 28 -16.04 7.75 -10.38
N ASN A 29 -17.33 7.46 -10.48
CA ASN A 29 -18.35 8.47 -10.20
C ASN A 29 -18.54 8.63 -8.67
N GLU A 30 -19.32 9.62 -8.25
CA GLU A 30 -19.55 9.89 -6.82
C GLU A 30 -20.11 8.68 -6.05
N GLU A 31 -20.96 7.86 -6.67
CA GLU A 31 -21.56 6.67 -6.03
C GLU A 31 -20.55 5.53 -5.85
N GLN A 32 -19.53 5.44 -6.70
CA GLN A 32 -18.53 4.39 -6.71
C GLN A 32 -17.24 4.79 -6.00
N PHE A 33 -17.00 6.09 -5.80
CA PHE A 33 -15.75 6.61 -5.28
C PHE A 33 -15.36 6.00 -3.92
N ASP A 34 -16.30 5.92 -2.97
CA ASP A 34 -16.06 5.32 -1.66
C ASP A 34 -15.82 3.81 -1.71
N LEU A 35 -16.43 3.14 -2.70
CA LEU A 35 -16.18 1.71 -2.94
C LEU A 35 -14.75 1.51 -3.44
N GLU A 36 -14.32 2.30 -4.43
CA GLU A 36 -12.95 2.24 -4.97
C GLU A 36 -11.91 2.63 -3.92
N LEU A 37 -12.20 3.63 -3.06
CA LEU A 37 -11.34 3.95 -1.91
C LEU A 37 -11.22 2.78 -0.93
N THR A 38 -12.29 2.02 -0.74
CA THR A 38 -12.28 0.82 0.13
C THR A 38 -11.45 -0.30 -0.50
N GLU A 39 -11.48 -0.47 -1.82
CA GLU A 39 -10.61 -1.41 -2.52
C GLU A 39 -9.12 -1.02 -2.38
N ILE A 40 -8.81 0.29 -2.48
CA ILE A 40 -7.45 0.78 -2.19
C ILE A 40 -7.06 0.48 -0.74
N GLU A 41 -7.93 0.77 0.23
CA GLU A 41 -7.68 0.44 1.64
C GLU A 41 -7.35 -1.04 1.84
N ASN A 42 -8.16 -1.94 1.28
CA ASN A 42 -7.97 -3.38 1.38
C ASN A 42 -6.67 -3.85 0.71
N PHE A 43 -6.33 -3.25 -0.43
CA PHE A 43 -5.07 -3.51 -1.13
C PHE A 43 -3.86 -3.11 -0.28
N LEU A 44 -3.86 -1.89 0.28
CA LEU A 44 -2.78 -1.41 1.14
C LEU A 44 -2.63 -2.25 2.42
N LEU A 45 -3.75 -2.69 3.00
CA LEU A 45 -3.72 -3.59 4.15
C LEU A 45 -3.10 -4.96 3.78
N SER A 46 -3.35 -5.44 2.56
CA SER A 46 -2.77 -6.69 2.05
C SER A 46 -1.25 -6.55 1.83
N LEU A 47 -0.79 -5.42 1.29
CA LEU A 47 0.64 -5.08 1.20
C LEU A 47 1.31 -5.06 2.56
N TYR A 48 0.70 -4.39 3.52
CA TYR A 48 1.23 -4.32 4.88
C TYR A 48 1.37 -5.72 5.49
N ARG A 49 0.33 -6.57 5.37
CA ARG A 49 0.37 -7.95 5.87
C ARG A 49 1.42 -8.78 5.16
N PHE A 50 1.59 -8.61 3.86
CA PHE A 50 2.65 -9.27 3.10
C PHE A 50 4.03 -8.91 3.66
N ALA A 51 4.32 -7.63 3.87
CA ALA A 51 5.60 -7.20 4.45
C ALA A 51 5.85 -7.79 5.84
N VAL A 52 4.84 -7.78 6.72
CA VAL A 52 4.93 -8.41 8.06
C VAL A 52 5.29 -9.90 7.94
N LEU A 53 4.64 -10.63 7.04
CA LEU A 53 4.89 -12.06 6.87
C LEU A 53 6.26 -12.34 6.25
N SER A 54 6.68 -11.53 5.28
CA SER A 54 7.97 -11.64 4.61
C SER A 54 9.13 -11.39 5.58
N VAL A 55 8.99 -10.37 6.43
CA VAL A 55 10.02 -10.02 7.43
C VAL A 55 10.05 -10.98 8.62
N LYS A 56 8.93 -11.63 8.97
CA LYS A 56 8.89 -12.62 10.06
C LYS A 56 9.89 -13.76 9.89
N THR A 57 10.19 -14.13 8.64
CA THR A 57 11.15 -15.19 8.32
C THR A 57 12.56 -14.67 8.00
N GLU A 58 12.74 -13.36 7.93
CA GLU A 58 13.99 -12.72 7.58
C GLU A 58 14.88 -12.53 8.82
N ARG A 59 16.15 -12.92 8.70
CA ARG A 59 17.15 -12.83 9.79
C ARG A 59 18.11 -11.66 9.59
N GLU A 60 18.23 -11.19 8.36
CA GLU A 60 19.09 -10.06 8.01
C GLU A 60 18.32 -8.75 8.17
N MET A 61 18.73 -7.91 9.14
CA MET A 61 18.07 -6.62 9.42
C MET A 61 18.05 -5.69 8.20
N ALA A 62 19.16 -5.65 7.45
CA ALA A 62 19.24 -4.87 6.21
C ALA A 62 18.23 -5.32 5.16
N ARG A 63 17.94 -6.63 5.12
CA ARG A 63 16.99 -7.21 4.18
C ARG A 63 15.55 -6.96 4.61
N ALA A 64 15.28 -7.03 5.91
CA ALA A 64 13.99 -6.63 6.47
C ALA A 64 13.69 -5.14 6.20
N ALA A 65 14.70 -4.27 6.34
CA ALA A 65 14.58 -2.85 6.02
C ALA A 65 14.28 -2.62 4.52
N GLU A 66 14.91 -3.37 3.62
CA GLU A 66 14.65 -3.28 2.18
C GLU A 66 13.19 -3.64 1.83
N ILE A 67 12.66 -4.73 2.40
CA ILE A 67 11.26 -5.14 2.21
C ILE A 67 10.31 -4.04 2.70
N TRP A 68 10.56 -3.48 3.88
CA TRP A 68 9.73 -2.39 4.41
C TRP A 68 9.84 -1.12 3.58
N ARG A 69 11.02 -0.78 3.06
CA ARG A 69 11.23 0.39 2.22
C ARG A 69 10.46 0.29 0.91
N GLU A 70 10.58 -0.84 0.19
CA GLU A 70 9.84 -1.08 -1.04
C GLU A 70 8.31 -1.07 -0.81
N THR A 71 7.87 -1.65 0.31
CA THR A 71 6.45 -1.68 0.69
C THR A 71 5.94 -0.28 1.02
N LEU A 72 6.70 0.49 1.80
CA LEU A 72 6.35 1.85 2.20
C LEU A 72 6.29 2.79 1.00
N ASP A 73 7.20 2.65 0.03
CA ASP A 73 7.18 3.45 -1.21
C ASP A 73 5.86 3.23 -1.97
N LEU A 74 5.42 1.99 -2.10
CA LEU A 74 4.16 1.66 -2.77
C LEU A 74 2.95 2.19 -1.99
N ILE A 75 2.90 1.94 -0.67
CA ILE A 75 1.81 2.42 0.19
C ILE A 75 1.73 3.95 0.18
N SER A 76 2.87 4.63 0.22
CA SER A 76 2.95 6.10 0.22
C SER A 76 2.45 6.70 -1.09
N SER A 77 2.84 6.12 -2.24
CA SER A 77 2.34 6.56 -3.55
C SER A 77 0.82 6.46 -3.62
N SER A 78 0.27 5.28 -3.30
CA SER A 78 -1.17 5.06 -3.34
C SER A 78 -1.94 5.94 -2.37
N ALA A 79 -1.42 6.14 -1.16
CA ALA A 79 -2.04 7.01 -0.17
C ALA A 79 -2.06 8.47 -0.63
N ALA A 80 -1.00 8.94 -1.30
CA ALA A 80 -0.94 10.29 -1.85
C ALA A 80 -1.93 10.48 -3.02
N GLU A 81 -2.02 9.49 -3.91
CA GLU A 81 -2.97 9.51 -5.03
C GLU A 81 -4.42 9.45 -4.54
N ALA A 82 -4.73 8.57 -3.57
CA ALA A 82 -6.06 8.48 -2.96
C ALA A 82 -6.47 9.79 -2.26
N GLN A 83 -5.54 10.45 -1.55
CA GLN A 83 -5.79 11.77 -0.96
C GLN A 83 -6.04 12.85 -2.03
N THR A 84 -5.28 12.81 -3.12
CA THR A 84 -5.47 13.75 -4.24
C THR A 84 -6.84 13.54 -4.87
N ALA A 85 -7.24 12.29 -5.12
CA ALA A 85 -8.55 11.96 -5.66
C ALA A 85 -9.67 12.39 -4.70
N ALA A 86 -9.55 12.10 -3.40
CA ALA A 86 -10.55 12.49 -2.40
C ALA A 86 -10.69 14.02 -2.27
N SER A 87 -9.63 14.78 -2.49
CA SER A 87 -9.73 16.25 -2.51
C SER A 87 -10.58 16.80 -3.67
N GLN A 88 -10.76 16.01 -4.74
CA GLN A 88 -11.56 16.35 -5.92
C GLN A 88 -13.01 15.87 -5.80
N HIS A 89 -13.33 15.02 -4.82
CA HIS A 89 -14.66 14.50 -4.55
C HIS A 89 -15.11 15.00 -3.16
N PRO A 90 -15.97 16.03 -3.07
CA PRO A 90 -16.40 16.55 -1.77
C PRO A 90 -17.26 15.52 -1.02
N GLY A 91 -16.81 15.09 0.15
CA GLY A 91 -17.54 14.12 0.96
C GLY A 91 -16.78 13.75 2.22
N ASP A 92 -17.44 13.01 3.11
CA ASP A 92 -16.76 12.30 4.19
C ASP A 92 -16.37 10.91 3.67
N HIS A 93 -15.07 10.63 3.61
CA HIS A 93 -14.51 9.40 3.03
C HIS A 93 -13.90 8.53 4.15
N PRO A 94 -14.64 7.57 4.73
CA PRO A 94 -14.20 6.83 5.92
C PRO A 94 -12.93 6.02 5.72
N SER A 95 -12.64 5.59 4.50
CA SER A 95 -11.48 4.78 4.14
C SER A 95 -10.19 5.60 4.06
N LEU A 96 -10.29 6.91 3.78
CA LEU A 96 -9.13 7.80 3.68
C LEU A 96 -8.27 7.89 4.96
N PRO A 97 -8.84 8.12 6.16
CA PRO A 97 -8.03 8.12 7.39
C PRO A 97 -7.40 6.75 7.68
N ARG A 98 -8.03 5.64 7.25
CA ARG A 98 -7.47 4.29 7.42
C ARG A 98 -6.31 4.02 6.47
N ILE A 99 -6.40 4.49 5.23
CA ILE A 99 -5.29 4.49 4.26
C ILE A 99 -4.07 5.23 4.83
N ILE A 100 -4.28 6.42 5.42
CA ILE A 100 -3.21 7.19 6.06
C ILE A 100 -2.61 6.42 7.25
N ALA A 101 -3.46 5.82 8.09
CA ALA A 101 -2.98 5.02 9.23
C ALA A 101 -2.14 3.79 8.79
N ILE A 102 -2.47 3.15 7.66
CA ILE A 102 -1.68 2.04 7.11
C ILE A 102 -0.30 2.54 6.66
N ARG A 103 -0.23 3.70 6.00
CA ARG A 103 1.05 4.34 5.63
C ARG A 103 1.90 4.62 6.86
N ASP A 104 1.30 5.24 7.88
CA ASP A 104 2.03 5.59 9.10
C ASP A 104 2.54 4.34 9.82
N ALA A 105 1.72 3.29 9.92
CA ALA A 105 2.15 2.02 10.47
C ALA A 105 3.31 1.38 9.67
N ALA A 106 3.28 1.44 8.33
CA ALA A 106 4.38 0.95 7.51
C ALA A 106 5.67 1.76 7.73
N SER A 107 5.56 3.07 7.90
CA SER A 107 6.68 3.96 8.22
C SER A 107 7.29 3.63 9.58
N ASP A 108 6.44 3.44 10.60
CA ASP A 108 6.87 3.05 11.94
C ASP A 108 7.58 1.68 11.92
N MET A 109 7.09 0.74 11.11
CA MET A 109 7.74 -0.55 10.95
C MET A 109 9.12 -0.46 10.28
N LEU A 110 9.29 0.37 9.24
CA LEU A 110 10.61 0.61 8.64
C LEU A 110 11.61 1.17 9.66
N ALA A 111 11.16 2.12 10.49
CA ALA A 111 12.00 2.75 11.51
C ALA A 111 12.53 1.77 12.58
N LEU A 112 11.97 0.56 12.70
CA LEU A 112 12.51 -0.47 13.59
C LEU A 112 13.80 -1.13 13.06
N TYR A 113 14.13 -0.93 11.78
CA TYR A 113 15.27 -1.55 11.11
C TYR A 113 16.36 -0.55 10.65
N GLU A 114 16.14 0.75 10.87
CA GLU A 114 17.08 1.85 10.59
C GLU A 114 17.70 2.42 11.88
#